data_AF-A0A453SMI7-F1
#
_entry.id   AF-A0A453SMI7-F1
#
_cell.length_a   1.000
_cell.length_b   1.000
_cell.length_c   1.000
_cell.angle_alpha   90.00
_cell.angle_beta   90.00
_cell.angle_gamma   90.00
#
_symmetry.space_group_name_H-M   'P 1'
#
loop_
_entity.id
_entity.type
_entity.pdbx_description
1 polymer ?
#
loop_
_entity_poly.entity_id
_entity_poly.type
_entity_poly.pdbx_seq_one_letter_code
_entity_poly.pdbx_strand_id
1 'polypeptide(L)'
;IPDSLLFKNNELWKASAVASLGMIHLWDTDSGFAKLDKYLHSNDTNVVAGTLLGIGIVSYGVKKDYDLAHALISEYSTGATSITRIGGILGLGIAYAGSQKDELKSHFSITMSNSQTPFEELVFSSISLDWCLLVPAMKRLQSQSYLS
;
A
#
# COMPACT_ATOMS: atom_id res chain seq x y z
N ILE A 1 5.96 -28.23 -3.38
CA ILE A 1 6.01 -26.80 -3.78
C ILE A 1 7.07 -26.73 -4.86
N PRO A 2 6.76 -26.36 -6.11
CA PRO A 2 7.73 -26.45 -7.21
C PRO A 2 8.84 -25.41 -7.04
N ASP A 3 10.10 -25.84 -7.23
CA ASP A 3 11.36 -25.10 -7.03
C ASP A 3 11.54 -23.89 -7.96
N SER A 4 10.60 -23.64 -8.88
CA SER A 4 10.58 -22.47 -9.76
C SER A 4 10.29 -21.15 -9.02
N LEU A 5 9.70 -21.20 -7.82
CA LEU A 5 9.51 -20.03 -6.96
C LEU A 5 10.76 -19.65 -6.16
N LEU A 6 11.73 -20.56 -5.98
CA LEU A 6 12.93 -20.26 -5.19
C LEU A 6 13.98 -19.48 -6.00
N PHE A 7 14.09 -19.73 -7.31
CA PHE A 7 15.11 -19.09 -8.15
C PHE A 7 14.67 -17.78 -8.82
N LYS A 8 13.36 -17.52 -8.92
CA LYS A 8 12.82 -16.21 -9.37
C LYS A 8 12.79 -15.17 -8.24
N ASN A 9 13.09 -15.59 -7.01
CA ASN A 9 12.90 -14.82 -5.78
C ASN A 9 14.05 -13.89 -5.39
N ASN A 10 15.20 -13.90 -6.09
CA ASN A 10 16.38 -13.08 -5.73
C ASN A 10 16.12 -11.57 -5.64
N GLU A 11 15.02 -11.10 -6.22
CA GLU A 11 14.63 -9.69 -6.16
C GLU A 11 13.42 -9.47 -5.24
N LEU A 12 12.52 -10.46 -5.15
CA LEU A 12 11.29 -10.38 -4.36
C LEU A 12 11.56 -10.42 -2.85
N TRP A 13 12.61 -11.15 -2.42
CA TRP A 13 13.00 -11.14 -1.01
C TRP A 13 13.47 -9.76 -0.56
N LYS A 14 14.04 -8.95 -1.46
CA LYS A 14 14.43 -7.56 -1.15
C LYS A 14 13.19 -6.72 -0.83
N ALA A 15 12.13 -6.87 -1.63
CA ALA A 15 10.85 -6.21 -1.39
C ALA A 15 10.25 -6.62 -0.02
N SER A 16 10.31 -7.92 0.30
CA SER A 16 9.83 -8.46 1.58
C SER A 16 10.65 -7.97 2.78
N ALA A 17 11.97 -7.87 2.64
CA ALA A 17 12.85 -7.33 3.68
C ALA A 17 12.52 -5.86 3.98
N VAL A 18 12.32 -5.04 2.94
CA VAL A 18 11.94 -3.63 3.11
C VAL A 18 10.52 -3.49 3.68
N ALA A 19 9.56 -4.30 3.21
CA ALA A 19 8.21 -4.31 3.78
C ALA A 19 8.25 -4.68 5.27
N SER A 20 9.11 -5.62 5.67
CA SER A 20 9.31 -5.99 7.08
C SER A 20 9.94 -4.86 7.89
N LEU A 21 10.85 -4.09 7.28
CA LEU A 21 11.37 -2.88 7.90
C LEU A 21 10.26 -1.85 8.16
N GLY A 22 9.31 -1.70 7.23
CA GLY A 22 8.11 -0.87 7.41
C GLY A 22 7.21 -1.37 8.54
N MET A 23 7.02 -2.70 8.66
CA MET A 23 6.26 -3.29 9.78
C MET A 23 6.90 -3.02 11.15
N ILE A 24 8.23 -3.03 11.25
CA ILE A 24 8.93 -2.74 12.51
C ILE A 24 8.70 -1.28 12.95
N HIS A 25 8.57 -0.36 12.00
CA HIS A 25 8.37 1.07 12.25
C HIS A 25 6.88 1.46 12.18
N LEU A 26 5.98 0.51 12.44
CA LEU A 26 4.54 0.78 12.43
C LEU A 26 4.22 1.94 13.39
N TRP A 27 3.52 2.97 12.88
CA TRP A 27 3.14 4.20 13.59
C TRP A 27 4.27 5.19 13.91
N ASP A 28 5.51 4.90 13.53
CA ASP A 28 6.61 5.86 13.61
C ASP A 28 6.91 6.40 12.20
N THR A 29 6.10 7.36 11.78
CA THR A 29 6.18 7.97 10.45
C THR A 29 7.47 8.78 10.28
N ASP A 30 7.92 9.48 11.31
CA ASP A 30 9.15 10.30 11.23
C ASP A 30 10.41 9.44 11.01
N SER A 31 10.60 8.36 11.79
CA SER A 31 11.80 7.54 11.68
C SER A 31 11.71 6.47 10.59
N GLY A 32 10.50 5.94 10.34
CA GLY A 32 10.23 4.96 9.30
C GLY A 32 10.40 5.56 7.90
N PHE A 33 9.86 6.76 7.67
CA PHE A 33 9.92 7.41 6.38
C PHE A 33 11.36 7.80 6.01
N ALA A 34 12.15 8.32 6.95
CA ALA A 34 13.57 8.62 6.70
C ALA A 34 14.38 7.39 6.28
N LYS A 35 14.06 6.20 6.81
CA LYS A 35 14.69 4.94 6.41
C LYS A 35 14.19 4.46 5.05
N LEU A 36 12.89 4.58 4.79
CA LEU A 36 12.24 4.13 3.57
C LEU A 36 12.59 5.03 2.37
N ASP A 37 12.71 6.34 2.56
CA ASP A 37 13.09 7.31 1.51
C ASP A 37 14.45 6.98 0.84
N LYS A 38 15.39 6.42 1.61
CA LYS A 38 16.65 5.91 1.08
C LYS A 38 16.46 4.76 0.08
N TYR A 39 15.46 3.90 0.32
CA TYR A 39 15.16 2.75 -0.54
C TYR A 39 14.29 3.12 -1.75
N LEU A 40 13.52 4.20 -1.68
CA LEU A 40 12.78 4.79 -2.81
C LEU A 40 13.68 5.25 -3.97
N HIS A 41 14.90 5.71 -3.64
CA HIS A 41 15.90 6.13 -4.61
C HIS A 41 16.80 4.98 -5.12
N SER A 42 16.49 3.72 -4.78
CA SER A 42 17.26 2.58 -5.25
C SER A 42 16.93 2.21 -6.70
N ASN A 43 17.91 1.69 -7.43
CA ASN A 43 17.76 1.27 -8.84
C ASN A 43 16.91 -0.01 -9.00
N ASP A 44 16.65 -0.72 -7.90
CA ASP A 44 15.91 -1.99 -7.87
C ASP A 44 14.41 -1.74 -7.74
N THR A 45 13.67 -1.98 -8.81
CA THR A 45 12.21 -1.82 -8.86
C THR A 45 11.44 -2.61 -7.79
N ASN A 46 11.94 -3.78 -7.41
CA ASN A 46 11.37 -4.61 -6.34
C ASN A 46 11.55 -3.98 -4.96
N VAL A 47 12.71 -3.35 -4.72
CA VAL A 47 13.00 -2.60 -3.49
C VAL A 47 12.06 -1.40 -3.40
N VAL A 48 11.90 -0.65 -4.50
CA VAL A 48 10.99 0.49 -4.56
C VAL A 48 9.54 0.06 -4.29
N ALA A 49 9.08 -1.04 -4.91
CA ALA A 49 7.75 -1.61 -4.68
C ALA A 49 7.53 -2.01 -3.20
N GLY A 50 8.50 -2.67 -2.58
CA GLY A 50 8.44 -3.02 -1.16
C GLY A 50 8.49 -1.80 -0.23
N THR A 51 9.20 -0.74 -0.64
CA THR A 51 9.27 0.53 0.08
C THR A 51 7.92 1.23 0.08
N LEU A 52 7.26 1.34 -1.07
CA LEU A 52 5.91 1.90 -1.20
C LEU A 52 4.89 1.15 -0.34
N LEU A 53 4.97 -0.18 -0.34
CA LEU A 53 4.15 -1.02 0.53
C LEU A 53 4.43 -0.75 2.02
N GLY A 54 5.71 -0.67 2.38
CA GLY A 54 6.16 -0.35 3.74
C GLY A 54 5.69 1.01 4.24
N ILE A 55 5.74 2.05 3.40
CA ILE A 55 5.21 3.39 3.72
C ILE A 55 3.71 3.31 4.02
N GLY A 56 2.97 2.55 3.21
CA GLY A 56 1.56 2.28 3.44
C GLY A 56 1.27 1.66 4.81
N ILE A 57 2.10 0.70 5.21
CA ILE A 57 2.03 0.05 6.52
C ILE A 57 2.36 1.04 7.64
N VAL A 58 3.47 1.77 7.56
CA VAL A 58 3.90 2.74 8.59
C VAL A 58 2.81 3.79 8.83
N SER A 59 2.16 4.27 7.77
CA SER A 59 1.09 5.26 7.83
C SER A 59 -0.29 4.69 8.23
N TYR A 60 -0.42 3.38 8.43
CA TYR A 60 -1.69 2.78 8.84
C TYR A 60 -2.15 3.32 10.20
N GLY A 61 -3.38 3.84 10.26
CA GLY A 61 -3.97 4.33 11.50
C GLY A 61 -3.54 5.75 11.93
N VAL A 62 -2.56 6.36 11.26
CA VAL A 62 -2.11 7.73 11.55
C VAL A 62 -2.77 8.70 10.57
N LYS A 63 -3.85 9.37 11.01
CA LYS A 63 -4.66 10.25 10.15
C LYS A 63 -3.91 11.45 9.56
N LYS A 64 -2.84 11.88 10.23
CA LYS A 64 -2.09 13.09 9.89
C LYS A 64 -1.18 12.89 8.68
N ASP A 65 -0.74 11.66 8.42
CA ASP A 65 0.30 11.35 7.43
C ASP A 65 -0.25 10.65 6.18
N TYR A 66 -1.57 10.62 6.03
CA TYR A 66 -2.25 10.09 4.85
C TYR A 66 -1.91 10.86 3.58
N ASP A 67 -1.87 12.19 3.67
CA ASP A 67 -1.63 13.04 2.51
C ASP A 67 -0.17 12.91 2.02
N LEU A 68 0.77 12.64 2.93
CA LEU A 68 2.17 12.34 2.62
C LEU A 68 2.32 10.99 1.90
N ALA A 69 1.67 9.94 2.41
CA ALA A 69 1.69 8.62 1.79
C ALA A 69 1.03 8.63 0.40
N HIS A 70 -0.07 9.37 0.23
CA HIS A 70 -0.75 9.51 -1.05
C HIS A 70 0.10 10.26 -2.07
N ALA A 71 0.74 11.37 -1.69
CA ALA A 71 1.60 12.14 -2.58
C ALA A 71 2.73 11.27 -3.14
N LEU A 72 3.44 10.54 -2.27
CA LEU A 72 4.51 9.64 -2.70
C LEU A 72 3.99 8.51 -3.60
N ILE A 73 2.93 7.82 -3.19
CA ILE A 73 2.44 6.67 -3.94
C ILE A 73 1.88 7.11 -5.30
N SER A 74 1.22 8.27 -5.37
CA SER A 74 0.69 8.83 -6.62
C SER A 74 1.81 9.21 -7.59
N GLU A 75 2.86 9.88 -7.09
CA GLU A 75 4.05 10.25 -7.87
C GLU A 75 4.75 9.02 -8.47
N TYR A 76 4.92 7.96 -7.66
CA TYR A 76 5.55 6.73 -8.13
C TYR A 76 4.62 5.85 -8.99
N SER A 77 3.31 6.09 -8.98
CA SER A 77 2.36 5.33 -9.82
C SER A 77 2.34 5.81 -11.28
N THR A 78 2.76 7.04 -11.59
CA THR A 78 2.57 7.63 -12.93
C THR A 78 3.61 7.21 -13.97
N GLY A 79 4.75 6.64 -13.54
CA GLY A 79 5.87 6.28 -14.43
C GLY A 79 6.50 4.90 -14.19
N ALA A 80 5.94 4.08 -13.30
CA ALA A 80 6.62 2.87 -12.84
C ALA A 80 6.12 1.57 -13.46
N THR A 81 6.94 0.53 -13.31
CA THR A 81 6.63 -0.83 -13.74
C THR A 81 5.43 -1.42 -12.98
N SER A 82 4.84 -2.50 -13.52
CA SER A 82 3.68 -3.16 -12.93
C SER A 82 3.86 -3.54 -11.45
N ILE A 83 5.05 -3.95 -11.02
CA ILE A 83 5.27 -4.36 -9.62
C ILE A 83 5.30 -3.17 -8.65
N THR A 84 5.84 -2.03 -9.07
CA THR A 84 5.84 -0.79 -8.28
C THR A 84 4.43 -0.24 -8.14
N ARG A 85 3.62 -0.31 -9.21
CA ARG A 85 2.20 0.07 -9.18
C ARG A 85 1.39 -0.80 -8.23
N ILE A 86 1.58 -2.12 -8.25
CA ILE A 86 0.93 -3.04 -7.30
C ILE A 86 1.35 -2.71 -5.85
N GLY A 87 2.65 -2.49 -5.60
CA GLY A 87 3.15 -2.09 -4.28
C GLY A 87 2.55 -0.77 -3.79
N GLY A 88 2.41 0.21 -4.68
CA GLY A 88 1.74 1.48 -4.39
C GLY A 88 0.25 1.31 -4.08
N ILE A 89 -0.49 0.58 -4.91
CA ILE A 89 -1.93 0.31 -4.70
C ILE A 89 -2.19 -0.38 -3.37
N LEU A 90 -1.38 -1.39 -3.06
CA LEU A 90 -1.46 -2.11 -1.79
C LEU A 90 -1.08 -1.22 -0.60
N GLY A 91 0.00 -0.45 -0.71
CA GLY A 91 0.41 0.51 0.32
C GLY A 91 -0.68 1.55 0.59
N LEU A 92 -1.30 2.09 -0.46
CA LEU A 92 -2.37 3.07 -0.35
C LEU A 92 -3.63 2.48 0.29
N GLY A 93 -3.97 1.24 -0.08
CA GLY A 93 -5.04 0.47 0.53
C GLY A 93 -4.85 0.23 2.03
N ILE A 94 -3.63 -0.14 2.42
CA ILE A 94 -3.28 -0.38 3.82
C ILE A 94 -3.27 0.93 4.60
N ALA A 95 -2.61 1.99 4.12
CA ALA A 95 -2.59 3.27 4.81
C ALA A 95 -4.03 3.72 5.11
N TYR A 96 -4.88 3.74 4.08
CA TYR A 96 -6.24 4.25 4.18
C TYR A 96 -7.28 3.22 4.65
N ALA A 97 -6.86 2.03 5.06
CA ALA A 97 -7.73 1.04 5.67
C ALA A 97 -8.46 1.65 6.87
N GLY A 98 -9.78 1.85 6.75
CA GLY A 98 -10.59 2.47 7.80
C GLY A 98 -10.71 3.99 7.73
N SER A 99 -10.10 4.65 6.74
CA SER A 99 -10.25 6.07 6.45
C SER A 99 -11.36 6.27 5.41
N GLN A 100 -12.46 6.93 5.77
CA GLN A 100 -13.60 7.17 4.85
C GLN A 100 -13.35 8.31 3.85
N LYS A 101 -12.11 8.46 3.33
CA LYS A 101 -11.81 9.50 2.34
C LYS A 101 -12.25 9.04 0.94
N ASP A 102 -13.25 9.71 0.37
CA ASP A 102 -13.81 9.38 -0.95
C ASP A 102 -12.87 9.70 -2.13
N GLU A 103 -11.88 10.57 -1.92
CA GLU A 103 -10.85 10.92 -2.92
C GLU A 103 -10.00 9.73 -3.35
N LEU A 104 -9.82 8.73 -2.48
CA LEU A 104 -9.16 7.50 -2.87
C LEU A 104 -10.02 6.58 -3.69
N LYS A 105 -11.31 6.50 -3.39
CA LYS A 105 -12.24 5.68 -4.16
C LYS A 105 -12.33 6.19 -5.59
N SER A 106 -12.34 7.51 -5.78
CA SER A 106 -12.30 8.10 -7.12
C SER A 106 -10.97 7.80 -7.82
N HIS A 107 -9.83 7.93 -7.13
CA HIS A 107 -8.52 7.59 -7.69
C HIS A 107 -8.45 6.11 -8.13
N PHE A 108 -8.86 5.18 -7.29
CA PHE A 108 -8.91 3.75 -7.62
C PHE A 108 -9.94 3.42 -8.70
N SER A 109 -11.10 4.09 -8.72
CA SER A 109 -12.09 3.94 -9.77
C SER A 109 -11.58 4.41 -11.13
N ILE A 110 -10.75 5.45 -11.16
CA ILE A 110 -10.08 5.93 -12.37
C ILE A 110 -9.02 4.92 -12.82
N THR A 111 -8.21 4.38 -11.90
CA THR A 111 -7.24 3.32 -12.21
C THR A 111 -7.93 2.05 -12.73
N MET A 112 -9.06 1.64 -12.15
CA MET A 112 -9.86 0.48 -12.60
C MET A 112 -10.51 0.68 -13.96
N SER A 113 -10.86 1.92 -14.30
CA SER A 113 -11.48 2.26 -15.60
C SER A 113 -10.46 2.24 -16.75
N ASN A 114 -9.17 2.19 -16.45
CA ASN A 114 -8.11 2.13 -17.45
C ASN A 114 -7.90 0.68 -17.92
N SER A 115 -8.36 0.38 -19.13
CA SER A 115 -8.35 -0.95 -19.75
C SER A 115 -6.97 -1.48 -20.15
N GLN A 116 -5.90 -0.70 -19.94
CA GLN A 116 -4.52 -1.11 -20.23
C GLN A 116 -3.79 -1.74 -19.03
N THR A 117 -4.48 -1.97 -17.91
CA THR A 117 -3.87 -2.49 -16.69
C THR A 117 -3.86 -4.02 -16.64
N PRO A 118 -2.79 -4.65 -16.13
CA PRO A 118 -2.76 -6.10 -15.93
C PRO A 118 -3.81 -6.52 -14.90
N PHE A 119 -4.42 -7.69 -15.10
CA PHE A 119 -5.52 -8.21 -14.27
C PHE A 119 -5.20 -8.23 -12.77
N GLU A 120 -3.94 -8.47 -12.40
CA GLU A 120 -3.48 -8.46 -11.01
C GLU A 120 -3.75 -7.12 -10.32
N GLU A 121 -3.55 -6.00 -11.02
CA GLU A 121 -3.74 -4.66 -10.48
C GLU A 121 -5.23 -4.36 -10.19
N LEU A 122 -6.13 -4.85 -11.05
CA LEU A 122 -7.58 -4.76 -10.85
C LEU A 122 -8.03 -5.55 -9.62
N VAL A 123 -7.50 -6.76 -9.43
CA VAL A 123 -7.85 -7.61 -8.28
C VAL A 123 -7.37 -6.95 -6.98
N PHE A 124 -6.12 -6.47 -6.93
CA PHE A 124 -5.59 -5.82 -5.73
C PHE A 124 -6.30 -4.49 -5.42
N SER A 125 -6.68 -3.72 -6.45
CA SER A 125 -7.49 -2.51 -6.28
C SER A 125 -8.88 -2.83 -5.68
N SER A 126 -9.54 -3.86 -6.20
CA SER A 126 -10.85 -4.29 -5.70
C SER A 126 -10.80 -4.75 -4.23
N ILE A 127 -9.80 -5.56 -3.88
CA ILE A 127 -9.58 -6.01 -2.49
C ILE A 127 -9.27 -4.84 -1.56
N SER A 128 -8.45 -3.91 -2.00
CA SER A 128 -8.12 -2.68 -1.27
C SER A 128 -9.37 -1.83 -0.99
N LEU A 129 -10.23 -1.69 -2.00
CA LEU A 129 -11.47 -0.92 -1.90
C LEU A 129 -12.48 -1.59 -0.96
N ASP A 130 -12.56 -2.92 -1.00
CA ASP A 130 -13.37 -3.73 -0.06
C ASP A 130 -12.90 -3.52 1.39
N TRP A 131 -11.59 -3.60 1.63
CA TRP A 131 -11.01 -3.37 2.96
C TRP A 131 -11.26 -1.95 3.47
N CYS A 132 -11.18 -0.95 2.58
CA CYS A 132 -11.50 0.43 2.89
C CYS A 132 -12.97 0.62 3.32
N LEU A 133 -13.91 -0.11 2.71
CA LEU A 133 -15.35 -0.05 3.05
C LEU A 133 -15.73 -0.87 4.29
N LEU A 134 -15.08 -2.02 4.51
CA LEU A 134 -15.47 -2.99 5.52
C LEU A 134 -14.97 -2.62 6.93
N VAL A 135 -13.75 -2.06 7.04
CA VAL A 135 -13.17 -1.65 8.32
C VAL A 135 -13.97 -0.54 9.05
N PRO A 136 -14.45 0.53 8.38
CA PRO A 136 -15.33 1.52 9.00
C PRO A 136 -16.70 0.97 9.40
N ALA A 137 -17.22 -0.02 8.67
CA ALA A 137 -18.51 -0.65 8.97
C ALA A 137 -18.45 -1.48 10.26
N MET A 138 -17.37 -2.25 10.45
CA MET A 138 -17.16 -3.00 11.70
C MET A 138 -16.93 -2.09 12.91
N LYS A 139 -16.17 -0.99 12.76
CA LYS A 139 -16.02 0.01 13.83
C LYS A 139 -17.35 0.64 14.24
N ARG A 140 -18.26 0.87 13.28
CA ARG A 140 -19.62 1.37 13.56
C ARG A 140 -20.46 0.36 14.34
N LEU A 141 -20.35 -0.93 14.02
CA LEU A 141 -21.08 -1.99 14.72
C LEU A 141 -20.60 -2.15 16.16
N GLN A 142 -19.29 -2.16 16.42
CA GLN A 142 -18.78 -2.23 17.79
C GLN A 142 -19.16 -0.99 18.61
N SER A 143 -19.11 0.22 18.02
CA SER A 143 -19.52 1.44 18.72
C SER A 143 -20.99 1.43 19.15
N GLN A 144 -21.87 0.77 18.42
CA GLN A 144 -23.29 0.60 18.78
C GLN A 144 -23.47 -0.43 19.91
N SER A 145 -22.65 -1.49 19.92
CA SER A 145 -22.68 -2.53 20.96
C SER A 145 -22.21 -2.04 22.34
N TYR A 146 -21.34 -1.04 22.41
CA TYR A 146 -20.87 -0.44 23.67
C TYR A 146 -21.81 0.63 24.25
N LEU A 147 -22.92 0.96 23.57
CA LEU A 147 -23.93 1.93 23.99
C LEU A 147 -25.25 1.28 24.45
N SER A 148 -25.30 -0.06 24.57
CA SER A 148 -26.43 -0.83 25.13
C SER A 148 -25.98 -1.59 26.37
#